data_AF-A0A349SE35-F1
#
_entry.id   AF-A0A349SE35-F1
#
_cell.length_a   1.000
_cell.length_b   1.000
_cell.length_c   1.000
_cell.angle_alpha   90.00
_cell.angle_beta   90.00
_cell.angle_gamma   90.00
#
_symmetry.space_group_name_H-M   'P 1'
#
loop_
_entity.id
_entity.type
_entity.pdbx_description
1 polymer ?
#
loop_
_entity_poly.entity_id
_entity_poly.type
_entity_poly.pdbx_seq_one_letter_code
_entity_poly.pdbx_strand_id
1 'polypeptide(L)' 'MRGWLALIACVVLMTGCVSVPLGNKWTVDSRVDIQTRLGLSYMKLGRLEPAGLALGRALALAPNDSRANHAMALFQLR' A
#
# COMPACT_ATOMS: atom_id res chain seq x y z
N MET A 1 17.17 -40.07 -26.57
CA MET A 1 17.88 -39.05 -25.75
C MET A 1 17.53 -37.60 -26.11
N ARG A 2 17.21 -37.25 -27.38
CA ARG A 2 16.84 -35.86 -27.77
C ARG A 2 15.45 -35.38 -27.31
N GLY A 3 14.46 -36.28 -27.21
CA GLY A 3 13.07 -35.93 -26.86
C GLY A 3 12.86 -35.52 -25.40
N TRP A 4 13.70 -36.02 -24.48
CA TRP A 4 13.63 -35.65 -23.06
C TRP A 4 14.07 -34.21 -22.80
N LEU A 5 15.05 -33.70 -23.55
CA LEU A 5 15.48 -32.30 -23.45
C LEU A 5 14.37 -31.34 -23.89
N ALA A 6 13.60 -31.69 -24.92
CA ALA A 6 12.46 -30.90 -25.37
C ALA A 6 11.32 -30.86 -24.34
N LEU A 7 11.06 -31.98 -23.65
CA LEU A 7 10.04 -32.05 -22.61
C LEU A 7 10.41 -31.22 -21.37
N ILE A 8 11.68 -31.25 -20.94
CA ILE A 8 12.15 -30.44 -19.80
C ILE A 8 12.06 -28.94 -20.13
N ALA A 9 12.44 -28.55 -21.36
CA ALA A 9 12.34 -27.16 -21.80
C ALA A 9 10.88 -26.64 -21.80
N CYS A 10 9.92 -27.46 -22.22
CA CYS A 10 8.49 -27.10 -22.16
C CYS A 10 7.97 -26.93 -20.73
N VAL A 11 8.42 -27.75 -19.76
CA VAL A 11 7.99 -27.65 -18.36
C VAL A 11 8.53 -26.37 -17.71
N VAL A 12 9.78 -26.00 -18.00
CA VAL A 12 10.40 -24.77 -17.48
C VAL A 12 9.72 -23.51 -18.03
N LEU A 13 9.20 -23.55 -19.26
CA LEU A 13 8.45 -22.43 -19.84
C LEU A 13 7.04 -22.27 -19.24
N MET A 14 6.51 -23.30 -18.58
CA MET A 14 5.16 -23.28 -17.98
C MET A 14 5.16 -22.95 -16.49
N THR A 15 6.32 -22.82 -15.83
CA THR A 15 6.40 -22.30 -14.46
C THR A 15 6.32 -20.78 -14.47
N GLY A 16 5.14 -20.26 -14.78
CA GLY A 16 4.81 -18.85 -14.59
C GLY A 16 4.55 -18.53 -13.12
N CYS A 17 4.71 -17.26 -12.74
CA CYS A 17 4.31 -16.77 -11.43
C CYS A 17 2.81 -17.00 -11.21
N VAL A 18 2.44 -17.89 -10.28
CA VAL A 18 1.03 -18.00 -9.86
C VAL A 18 0.65 -16.74 -9.10
N SER A 19 -0.24 -15.95 -9.69
CA SER A 19 -0.83 -14.80 -9.01
C SER A 19 -1.90 -15.34 -8.06
N VAL A 20 -1.62 -15.32 -6.76
CA VAL A 20 -2.63 -15.72 -5.76
C VAL A 20 -3.70 -14.63 -5.74
N PRO A 21 -4.99 -14.94 -5.99
CA PRO A 21 -6.05 -13.94 -5.90
C PRO A 21 -6.20 -13.54 -4.43
N LEU A 22 -5.63 -12.39 -4.08
CA LEU A 22 -5.92 -11.71 -2.83
C LEU A 22 -7.36 -11.19 -2.94
N GLY A 23 -8.33 -11.99 -2.48
CA GLY A 23 -9.72 -11.55 -2.32
C GLY A 23 -9.76 -10.17 -1.67
N ASN A 24 -10.69 -9.31 -2.11
CA ASN A 24 -10.72 -7.88 -1.77
C ASN A 24 -10.91 -7.65 -0.25
N LYS A 25 -9.82 -7.71 0.49
CA LYS A 25 -9.72 -7.49 1.94
C LYS A 25 -9.43 -6.03 2.28
N TRP A 26 -9.45 -5.15 1.28
CA TRP A 26 -9.19 -3.73 1.47
C TRP A 26 -10.45 -3.04 2.00
N THR A 27 -10.56 -3.01 3.32
CA THR A 27 -11.59 -2.24 4.02
C THR A 27 -11.30 -0.75 3.92
N VAL A 28 -12.32 0.08 4.18
CA VAL A 28 -12.13 1.54 4.30
C VAL A 28 -11.09 1.84 5.39
N ASP A 29 -11.18 1.14 6.51
CA ASP A 29 -10.24 1.26 7.64
C ASP A 29 -8.78 1.00 7.23
N SER A 30 -8.52 -0.06 6.44
CA SER A 30 -7.17 -0.33 5.93
C SER A 30 -6.65 0.79 5.02
N ARG A 31 -7.53 1.41 4.21
CA ARG A 31 -7.14 2.55 3.36
C ARG A 31 -6.79 3.78 4.21
N VAL A 32 -7.57 4.05 5.26
CA VAL A 32 -7.32 5.15 6.22
C VAL A 32 -6.00 4.92 6.95
N ASP A 33 -5.74 3.71 7.45
CA ASP A 33 -4.49 3.35 8.14
C ASP A 33 -3.27 3.58 7.25
N ILE A 34 -3.32 3.11 6.00
CA ILE A 34 -2.20 3.21 5.07
C ILE A 34 -1.93 4.67 4.69
N GLN A 35 -2.96 5.46 4.40
CA GLN A 35 -2.78 6.89 4.10
C GLN A 35 -2.24 7.66 5.32
N THR A 36 -2.71 7.32 6.53
CA THR A 36 -2.21 7.92 7.77
C THR A 36 -0.72 7.62 7.99
N ARG A 37 -0.32 6.36 7.83
CA ARG A 37 1.09 5.94 7.95
C ARG A 37 1.97 6.57 6.89
N LEU A 38 1.46 6.72 5.67
CA LEU A 38 2.16 7.36 4.57
C LEU A 38 2.43 8.84 4.88
N GLY A 39 1.41 9.56 5.37
CA GLY A 39 1.56 10.96 5.80
C GLY A 39 2.61 11.14 6.87
N LEU A 40 2.57 10.30 7.92
CA LEU A 40 3.59 10.30 8.98
C LEU A 40 4.99 9.98 8.47
N SER A 41 5.12 9.09 7.47
CA SER A 41 6.40 8.75 6.85
C SER A 41 6.96 9.92 6.05
N TYR A 42 6.12 10.60 5.25
CA TYR A 42 6.54 11.79 4.52
C TYR A 42 6.94 12.93 5.45
N MET A 43 6.21 13.11 6.55
CA MET A 43 6.59 13.98 7.64
C MET A 43 8.00 13.65 8.14
N LYS A 44 8.32 12.40 8.48
CA LYS A 44 9.69 12.04 8.92
C LYS A 44 10.77 12.38 7.90
N LEU A 45 10.45 12.30 6.61
CA LEU A 45 11.34 12.65 5.51
C LEU A 45 11.41 14.17 5.21
N GLY A 46 10.70 15.02 5.97
CA GLY A 46 10.63 16.47 5.73
C GLY A 46 9.76 16.88 4.54
N ARG A 47 9.06 15.94 3.91
CA ARG A 47 8.23 16.19 2.74
C ARG A 47 6.81 16.57 3.16
N LEU A 48 6.61 17.84 3.52
CA LEU A 48 5.34 18.31 4.11
C LEU A 48 4.16 18.30 3.14
N GLU A 49 4.36 18.74 1.90
CA GLU A 49 3.29 18.81 0.90
C GLU A 49 2.65 17.43 0.62
N PRO A 50 3.41 16.35 0.30
CA PRO A 50 2.81 15.03 0.13
C PRO A 50 2.32 14.41 1.45
N ALA A 51 2.84 14.84 2.61
CA ALA A 51 2.32 14.40 3.89
C ALA A 51 0.89 14.91 4.11
N GLY A 52 0.65 16.21 3.91
CA GLY A 52 -0.67 16.82 4.03
C GLY A 52 -1.68 16.19 3.06
N LEU A 53 -1.28 15.91 1.82
CA LEU A 53 -2.12 15.22 0.85
C LEU A 53 -2.53 13.81 1.30
N ALA A 54 -1.58 13.02 1.84
CA ALA A 54 -1.88 11.68 2.33
C ALA A 54 -2.82 11.72 3.54
N LEU A 55 -2.57 12.60 4.51
CA LEU A 55 -3.44 12.77 5.69
C LEU A 55 -4.83 13.28 5.30
N GLY A 56 -4.92 14.21 4.36
CA GLY A 56 -6.19 14.69 3.82
C GLY A 56 -7.01 13.59 3.17
N ARG A 57 -6.39 12.66 2.43
CA ARG A 57 -7.06 11.48 1.88
C ARG A 57 -7.57 10.53 2.96
N ALA A 58 -6.81 10.34 4.04
CA ALA A 58 -7.25 9.54 5.18
C ALA A 58 -8.52 10.13 5.82
N LEU A 59 -8.51 11.44 6.08
CA LEU A 59 -9.64 12.16 6.69
C LEU A 59 -10.85 12.31 5.75
N ALA A 60 -10.63 12.38 4.44
CA ALA A 60 -11.72 12.36 3.47
C ALA A 60 -12.49 11.02 3.49
N LEU A 61 -11.81 9.91 3.80
CA LEU A 61 -12.42 8.59 3.93
C LEU A 61 -13.07 8.37 5.30
N ALA A 62 -12.42 8.86 6.36
CA ALA A 62 -12.91 8.76 7.73
C ALA A 62 -12.62 10.06 8.51
N PRO A 63 -13.54 11.04 8.48
CA PRO A 63 -13.34 12.35 9.11
C PRO A 63 -13.13 12.26 10.63
N ASN A 64 -13.72 11.24 11.26
CA ASN A 64 -13.65 11.02 12.71
C ASN A 64 -12.61 9.96 13.11
N ASP A 65 -11.73 9.53 12.19
CA ASP A 65 -10.67 8.59 12.55
C ASP A 65 -9.68 9.25 13.51
N SER A 66 -9.55 8.65 14.71
CA SER A 66 -8.74 9.24 15.78
C SER A 66 -7.26 9.30 15.42
N ARG A 67 -6.76 8.30 14.66
CA ARG A 67 -5.34 8.20 14.29
C ARG A 67 -4.99 9.20 13.20
N ALA A 68 -5.84 9.33 12.19
CA ALA A 68 -5.69 10.30 11.11
C ALA A 68 -5.77 11.74 11.65
N ASN A 69 -6.73 12.03 12.54
CA ASN A 69 -6.85 13.35 13.18
C ASN A 69 -5.63 13.67 14.05
N HIS A 70 -5.14 12.71 14.84
CA HIS A 70 -3.92 12.89 15.62
C HIS A 70 -2.70 13.16 14.72
N ALA A 71 -2.55 12.41 13.64
CA ALA A 71 -1.47 12.63 12.68
C ALA A 71 -1.57 14.01 12.00
N MET A 72 -2.79 14.47 11.68
CA MET A 72 -3.03 15.79 11.10
C MET A 72 -2.75 16.92 12.10
N ALA A 73 -3.04 16.71 13.39
CA ALA A 73 -2.64 17.66 14.43
C ALA A 73 -1.12 17.77 14.53
N LEU A 74 -0.39 16.65 14.52
CA LEU A 74 1.07 16.66 14.48
C LEU A 74 1.62 17.33 13.21
N PHE A 75 0.95 17.18 12.07
CA PHE A 75 1.32 17.85 10.83
C PHE A 75 1.20 19.37 10.92
N GLN A 76 0.14 19.88 11.53
CA GLN A 76 -0.11 21.32 11.70
C GLN A 76 0.85 22.00 12.67
N LEU A 77 1.48 21.23 13.57
CA LEU A 77 2.43 21.75 14.57
C LEU A 77 3.87 21.88 14.06
N ARG A 78 4.14 21.53 12.80
CA ARG A 78 5.49 21.40 12.27
C ARG A 78 5.75 22.30 11.07
#